data_AF-A0A1Q8A4G9-F1
#
_entry.id   AF-A0A1Q8A4G9-F1
#
_cell.length_a   1.000
_cell.length_b   1.000
_cell.length_c   1.000
_cell.angle_alpha   90.00
_cell.angle_beta   90.00
_cell.angle_gamma   90.00
#
_symmetry.space_group_name_H-M   'P 1'
#
loop_
_entity.id
_entity.type
_entity.pdbx_description
1 polymer ?
#
loop_
_entity_poly.entity_id
_entity_poly.type
_entity_poly.pdbx_seq_one_letter_code
_entity_poly.pdbx_strand_id
1 'polypeptide(L)'
;MAEFIKGRPERVAILASGGMSHYPGTSKYTKPEFDFDRWMISQLEVGNIDAVLNLTPEQLDEAGNTEMLTWSIMLGAIGHVPGELLQYTPTWHHGHCMMRFIPARERKYPPMKMLEEYGGFKFKNAGFEFYKHPPASAYDLNRLLFDLRQDPALCQRVIDNLDAVAAEYGLEPEQRKAAQGLVDVGGAKVLSKFVPPLVEAGAHPLSALMSVLTIYPMSKKAFEQQVTKN
;
A
#
# COMPACT_ATOMS: atom_id res chain seq x y z
N MET A 1 -3.43 25.10 5.47
CA MET A 1 -4.74 25.03 4.78
C MET A 1 -5.79 25.88 5.49
N ALA A 2 -6.08 25.61 6.76
CA ALA A 2 -7.09 26.35 7.54
C ALA A 2 -6.90 27.88 7.53
N GLU A 3 -5.68 28.36 7.79
CA GLU A 3 -5.35 29.80 7.77
C GLU A 3 -5.65 30.46 6.42
N PHE A 4 -5.37 29.76 5.32
CA PHE A 4 -5.69 30.27 3.98
C PHE A 4 -7.21 30.34 3.74
N ILE A 5 -7.95 29.32 4.17
CA ILE A 5 -9.42 29.27 4.03
C ILE A 5 -10.09 30.37 4.87
N LYS A 6 -9.57 30.67 6.06
CA LYS A 6 -10.13 31.68 6.97
C LYS A 6 -10.21 33.09 6.36
N GLY A 7 -9.29 33.43 5.46
CA GLY A 7 -9.28 34.72 4.76
C GLY A 7 -10.23 34.82 3.57
N ARG A 8 -11.00 33.76 3.28
CA ARG A 8 -11.85 33.68 2.09
C ARG A 8 -13.32 33.98 2.39
N PRO A 9 -14.04 34.62 1.46
CA PRO A 9 -15.48 34.88 1.61
C PRO A 9 -16.36 33.65 1.31
N GLU A 10 -15.84 32.61 0.65
CA GLU A 10 -16.62 31.43 0.29
C GLU A 10 -16.83 30.45 1.45
N ARG A 11 -17.93 29.69 1.40
CA ARG A 11 -18.12 28.52 2.25
C ARG A 11 -17.35 27.34 1.67
N VAL A 12 -16.36 26.86 2.38
CA VAL A 12 -15.50 25.75 1.95
C VAL A 12 -15.86 24.48 2.71
N ALA A 13 -16.06 23.38 1.99
CA ALA A 13 -16.12 22.03 2.56
C ALA A 13 -14.81 21.30 2.28
N ILE A 14 -14.32 20.54 3.26
CA ILE A 14 -13.16 19.67 3.11
C ILE A 14 -13.68 18.24 3.09
N LEU A 15 -13.33 17.48 2.05
CA LEU A 15 -13.66 16.07 1.92
C LEU A 15 -12.36 15.26 2.00
N ALA A 16 -12.31 14.32 2.93
CA ALA A 16 -11.31 13.26 2.95
C ALA A 16 -11.97 11.94 2.56
N SER A 17 -11.22 11.09 1.85
CA SER A 17 -11.70 9.80 1.36
C SER A 17 -10.62 8.74 1.50
N GLY A 18 -11.04 7.48 1.54
CA GLY A 18 -10.19 6.33 1.85
C GLY A 18 -10.48 5.79 3.24
N GLY A 19 -9.89 4.64 3.55
CA GLY A 19 -10.11 3.88 4.77
C GLY A 19 -11.41 3.05 4.74
N MET A 20 -11.80 2.42 5.85
CA MET A 20 -11.01 2.21 7.07
C MET A 20 -10.12 0.97 6.94
N SER A 21 -9.95 0.15 8.00
CA SER A 21 -9.06 -1.00 7.97
C SER A 21 -9.28 -1.87 6.75
N HIS A 22 -8.23 -2.07 5.96
CA HIS A 22 -8.21 -2.93 4.80
C HIS A 22 -6.80 -3.41 4.48
N TYR A 23 -6.69 -4.52 3.73
CA TYR A 23 -5.37 -5.07 3.36
C TYR A 23 -5.29 -5.65 1.93
N PRO A 24 -5.70 -4.92 0.87
CA PRO A 24 -5.64 -5.36 -0.52
C PRO A 24 -4.26 -5.91 -0.91
N GLY A 25 -4.27 -7.08 -1.55
CA GLY A 25 -3.05 -7.71 -2.05
C GLY A 25 -2.19 -8.38 -0.98
N THR A 26 -2.67 -8.51 0.26
CA THR A 26 -1.93 -9.15 1.36
C THR A 26 -2.62 -10.43 1.87
N SER A 27 -1.93 -11.17 2.73
CA SER A 27 -2.49 -12.31 3.47
C SER A 27 -3.58 -11.92 4.49
N LYS A 28 -3.67 -10.64 4.88
CA LYS A 28 -4.71 -10.11 5.79
C LYS A 28 -5.94 -9.57 5.05
N TYR A 29 -6.05 -9.71 3.72
CA TYR A 29 -7.13 -9.07 2.96
C TYR A 29 -8.55 -9.37 3.48
N THR A 30 -8.79 -10.59 3.95
CA THR A 30 -10.09 -11.01 4.52
C THR A 30 -10.19 -10.82 6.04
N LYS A 31 -9.23 -10.14 6.67
CA LYS A 31 -9.13 -9.96 8.12
C LYS A 31 -8.89 -8.49 8.50
N PRO A 32 -9.87 -7.60 8.29
CA PRO A 32 -9.76 -6.20 8.69
C PRO A 32 -9.79 -6.02 10.22
N GLU A 33 -9.29 -4.88 10.70
CA GLU A 33 -9.21 -4.53 12.12
C GLU A 33 -10.39 -3.66 12.54
N PHE A 34 -11.59 -4.25 12.55
CA PHE A 34 -12.84 -3.54 12.81
C PHE A 34 -12.94 -2.90 14.21
N ASP A 35 -12.31 -3.48 15.21
CA ASP A 35 -12.33 -2.91 16.56
C ASP A 35 -11.39 -1.70 16.67
N PHE A 36 -10.28 -1.71 15.93
CA PHE A 36 -9.43 -0.53 15.75
C PHE A 36 -10.19 0.61 15.07
N ASP A 37 -10.95 0.29 14.00
CA ASP A 37 -11.79 1.26 13.30
C ASP A 37 -12.80 1.93 14.25
N ARG A 38 -13.50 1.13 15.08
CA ARG A 38 -14.46 1.65 16.08
C ARG A 38 -13.78 2.50 17.14
N TRP A 39 -12.61 2.09 17.61
CA TRP A 39 -11.84 2.88 18.55
C TRP A 39 -11.51 4.25 17.94
N MET A 40 -11.00 4.27 16.71
CA MET A 40 -10.65 5.50 16.01
C MET A 40 -11.87 6.41 15.83
N ILE A 41 -13.01 5.86 15.39
CA ILE A 41 -14.27 6.60 15.29
C ILE A 41 -14.66 7.19 16.65
N SER A 42 -14.55 6.41 17.75
CA SER A 42 -14.91 6.90 19.09
C SER A 42 -14.05 8.09 19.54
N GLN A 43 -12.75 8.12 19.18
CA GLN A 43 -11.88 9.28 19.43
C GLN A 43 -12.35 10.50 18.65
N LEU A 44 -12.64 10.32 17.35
CA LEU A 44 -13.10 11.39 16.48
C LEU A 44 -14.47 11.94 16.90
N GLU A 45 -15.37 11.09 17.40
CA GLU A 45 -16.68 11.52 17.91
C GLU A 45 -16.58 12.42 19.14
N VAL A 46 -15.50 12.36 19.94
CA VAL A 46 -15.28 13.27 21.07
C VAL A 46 -14.34 14.42 20.73
N GLY A 47 -13.92 14.55 19.46
CA GLY A 47 -13.01 15.60 19.00
C GLY A 47 -11.54 15.34 19.38
N ASN A 48 -11.20 14.14 19.86
CA ASN A 48 -9.83 13.75 20.18
C ASN A 48 -9.06 13.38 18.89
N ILE A 49 -8.76 14.39 18.07
CA ILE A 49 -8.04 14.19 16.81
C ILE A 49 -6.59 13.76 17.03
N ASP A 50 -6.01 14.11 18.18
CA ASP A 50 -4.61 13.81 18.50
C ASP A 50 -4.37 12.29 18.60
N ALA A 51 -5.37 11.52 19.04
CA ALA A 51 -5.29 10.06 19.05
C ALA A 51 -5.07 9.47 17.64
N VAL A 52 -5.53 10.14 16.59
CA VAL A 52 -5.31 9.73 15.19
C VAL A 52 -4.04 10.35 14.63
N LEU A 53 -3.80 11.64 14.90
CA LEU A 53 -2.64 12.37 14.37
C LEU A 53 -1.30 11.91 14.98
N ASN A 54 -1.31 11.30 16.15
CA ASN A 54 -0.11 10.74 16.79
C ASN A 54 0.27 9.34 16.28
N LEU A 55 -0.55 8.71 15.43
CA LEU A 55 -0.20 7.43 14.81
C LEU A 55 0.86 7.64 13.73
N THR A 56 1.89 6.80 13.75
CA THR A 56 2.92 6.77 12.70
C THR A 56 2.39 6.13 11.41
N PRO A 57 2.96 6.45 10.23
CA PRO A 57 2.63 5.76 8.99
C PRO A 57 2.75 4.24 9.08
N GLU A 58 3.74 3.73 9.82
CA GLU A 58 3.98 2.31 10.07
C GLU A 58 2.87 1.69 10.93
N GLN A 59 2.38 2.40 11.93
CA GLN A 59 1.22 1.95 12.73
C GLN A 59 -0.07 1.95 11.91
N LEU A 60 -0.26 2.95 11.04
CA LEU A 60 -1.38 2.98 10.10
C LEU A 60 -1.31 1.80 9.12
N ASP A 61 -0.14 1.46 8.61
CA ASP A 61 0.08 0.24 7.81
C ASP A 61 -0.29 -1.02 8.60
N GLU A 62 0.21 -1.15 9.83
CA GLU A 62 -0.02 -2.33 10.67
C GLU A 62 -1.51 -2.56 10.98
N ALA A 63 -2.27 -1.47 11.16
CA ALA A 63 -3.71 -1.50 11.39
C ALA A 63 -4.56 -1.47 10.10
N GLY A 64 -3.92 -1.51 8.91
CA GLY A 64 -4.60 -1.52 7.61
C GLY A 64 -5.29 -0.20 7.25
N ASN A 65 -4.86 0.90 7.87
CA ASN A 65 -5.48 2.22 7.79
C ASN A 65 -4.55 3.27 7.12
N THR A 66 -3.66 2.86 6.21
CA THR A 66 -2.74 3.78 5.50
C THR A 66 -3.46 4.93 4.79
N GLU A 67 -4.67 4.68 4.29
CA GLU A 67 -5.48 5.71 3.63
C GLU A 67 -6.03 6.80 4.58
N MET A 68 -5.95 6.61 5.90
CA MET A 68 -6.30 7.63 6.90
C MET A 68 -5.36 8.86 6.86
N LEU A 69 -4.24 8.79 6.14
CA LEU A 69 -3.39 9.96 5.92
C LEU A 69 -4.16 11.13 5.26
N THR A 70 -5.16 10.86 4.41
CA THR A 70 -6.01 11.90 3.82
C THR A 70 -6.92 12.55 4.88
N TRP A 71 -7.41 11.77 5.83
CA TRP A 71 -8.17 12.24 6.97
C TRP A 71 -7.29 13.09 7.88
N SER A 72 -6.04 12.73 8.12
CA SER A 72 -5.10 13.54 8.93
C SER A 72 -4.96 14.98 8.39
N ILE A 73 -4.96 15.15 7.06
CA ILE A 73 -4.96 16.49 6.43
C ILE A 73 -6.24 17.28 6.77
N MET A 74 -7.40 16.63 6.67
CA MET A 74 -8.68 17.25 7.05
C MET A 74 -8.72 17.55 8.55
N LEU A 75 -8.35 16.61 9.41
CA LEU A 75 -8.33 16.75 10.87
C LEU A 75 -7.42 17.91 11.31
N GLY A 76 -6.21 18.00 10.73
CA GLY A 76 -5.31 19.14 10.97
C GLY A 76 -5.87 20.49 10.48
N ALA A 77 -6.81 20.49 9.54
CA ALA A 77 -7.45 21.72 9.08
C ALA A 77 -8.69 22.11 9.90
N ILE A 78 -9.43 21.16 10.46
CA ILE A 78 -10.64 21.44 11.25
C ILE A 78 -10.36 21.58 12.74
N GLY A 79 -9.26 21.02 13.26
CA GLY A 79 -8.94 21.01 14.69
C GLY A 79 -9.84 20.08 15.50
N HIS A 80 -9.91 20.29 16.82
CA HIS A 80 -10.67 19.46 17.79
C HIS A 80 -12.20 19.64 17.70
N VAL A 81 -12.76 19.54 16.51
CA VAL A 81 -14.21 19.56 16.27
C VAL A 81 -14.76 18.15 16.47
N PRO A 82 -15.75 17.94 17.36
CA PRO A 82 -16.38 16.63 17.52
C PRO A 82 -17.05 16.15 16.24
N GLY A 83 -16.75 14.91 15.84
CA GLY A 83 -17.38 14.25 14.71
C GLY A 83 -18.75 13.64 15.05
N GLU A 84 -19.54 13.41 14.01
CA GLU A 84 -20.76 12.60 14.07
C GLU A 84 -20.62 11.44 13.09
N LEU A 85 -20.71 10.21 13.59
CA LEU A 85 -20.80 9.03 12.74
C LEU A 85 -22.17 8.98 12.05
N LEU A 86 -22.15 8.99 10.71
CA LEU A 86 -23.36 8.79 9.90
C LEU A 86 -23.60 7.31 9.65
N GLN A 87 -22.54 6.58 9.35
CA GLN A 87 -22.61 5.15 9.07
C GLN A 87 -21.26 4.50 9.29
N TYR A 88 -21.28 3.32 9.90
CA TYR A 88 -20.20 2.36 9.83
C TYR A 88 -20.76 1.02 9.35
N THR A 89 -20.15 0.41 8.33
CA THR A 89 -20.57 -0.89 7.80
C THR A 89 -19.34 -1.78 7.61
N PRO A 90 -19.16 -2.82 8.45
CA PRO A 90 -18.11 -3.80 8.21
C PRO A 90 -18.48 -4.66 7.00
N THR A 91 -17.52 -4.89 6.11
CA THR A 91 -17.68 -5.82 4.97
C THR A 91 -16.81 -7.06 5.16
N TRP A 92 -16.65 -7.88 4.13
CA TRP A 92 -15.77 -9.05 4.19
C TRP A 92 -14.27 -8.70 4.09
N HIS A 93 -13.89 -7.49 3.67
CA HIS A 93 -12.49 -7.10 3.43
C HIS A 93 -12.11 -5.68 3.86
N HIS A 94 -13.08 -4.86 4.25
CA HIS A 94 -12.79 -3.53 4.80
C HIS A 94 -13.95 -2.92 5.58
N GLY A 95 -13.65 -1.91 6.39
CA GLY A 95 -14.65 -1.08 7.07
C GLY A 95 -15.06 0.12 6.20
N HIS A 96 -16.36 0.31 5.98
CA HIS A 96 -16.87 1.55 5.39
C HIS A 96 -17.31 2.52 6.47
N CYS A 97 -16.73 3.71 6.49
CA CYS A 97 -17.08 4.75 7.45
C CYS A 97 -17.47 6.05 6.74
N MET A 98 -18.55 6.67 7.22
CA MET A 98 -18.94 8.02 6.84
C MET A 98 -19.13 8.83 8.11
N MET A 99 -18.29 9.85 8.28
CA MET A 99 -18.39 10.82 9.37
C MET A 99 -18.58 12.22 8.80
N ARG A 100 -19.20 13.10 9.60
CA ARG A 100 -19.20 14.54 9.32
C ARG A 100 -18.71 15.31 10.54
N PHE A 101 -18.05 16.43 10.25
CA PHE A 101 -17.56 17.37 11.24
C PHE A 101 -18.18 18.72 10.91
N ILE A 102 -19.07 19.19 11.78
CA ILE A 102 -19.75 20.47 11.60
C ILE A 102 -19.66 21.25 12.91
N PRO A 103 -19.76 22.59 12.87
CA PRO A 103 -19.86 23.40 14.08
C PRO A 103 -20.93 22.84 15.03
N ALA A 104 -20.66 22.92 16.34
CA ALA A 104 -21.39 22.20 17.37
C ALA A 104 -22.92 22.33 17.22
N ARG A 105 -23.59 21.18 17.14
CA ARG A 105 -25.03 21.05 17.29
C ARG A 105 -25.36 19.92 18.25
N GLU A 106 -26.60 19.85 18.68
CA GLU A 106 -27.12 18.74 19.47
C GLU A 106 -26.99 17.42 18.69
N ARG A 107 -26.45 16.37 19.34
CA ARG A 107 -26.22 15.07 18.70
C ARG A 107 -27.52 14.31 18.54
N LYS A 108 -27.70 13.65 17.40
CA LYS A 108 -28.83 12.73 17.19
C LYS A 108 -28.64 11.37 17.88
N TYR A 109 -27.38 10.92 17.99
CA TYR A 109 -27.00 9.66 18.62
C TYR A 109 -25.91 9.91 19.67
N PRO A 110 -25.91 9.16 20.80
CA PRO A 110 -24.82 9.26 21.77
C PRO A 110 -23.49 8.82 21.11
N PRO A 111 -22.35 9.41 21.50
CA PRO A 111 -21.04 8.90 21.09
C PRO A 111 -20.91 7.40 21.39
N MET A 112 -20.16 6.68 20.57
CA MET A 112 -19.75 5.32 20.90
C MET A 112 -19.05 5.29 22.25
N LYS A 113 -19.29 4.22 23.01
CA LYS A 113 -18.52 3.96 24.23
C LYS A 113 -17.06 3.79 23.83
N MET A 114 -16.18 4.47 24.58
CA MET A 114 -14.74 4.31 24.46
C MET A 114 -14.39 2.82 24.59
N LEU A 115 -13.83 2.26 23.52
CA LEU A 115 -13.22 0.94 23.57
C LEU A 115 -11.90 1.01 24.33
N GLU A 116 -11.32 -0.16 24.64
CA GLU A 116 -9.92 -0.25 25.05
C GLU A 116 -9.05 0.53 24.05
N GLU A 117 -7.90 1.02 24.51
CA GLU A 117 -6.93 1.68 23.63
C GLU A 117 -6.67 0.85 22.37
N TYR A 118 -6.78 1.50 21.20
CA TYR A 118 -6.69 0.88 19.86
C TYR A 118 -7.70 -0.24 19.59
N GLY A 119 -8.80 -0.33 20.34
CA GLY A 119 -9.75 -1.44 20.26
C GLY A 119 -9.13 -2.77 20.70
N GLY A 120 -8.09 -2.72 21.54
CA GLY A 120 -7.31 -3.90 21.94
C GLY A 120 -6.19 -4.28 20.98
N PHE A 121 -6.05 -3.60 19.82
CA PHE A 121 -4.96 -3.82 18.88
C PHE A 121 -3.61 -3.54 19.54
N LYS A 122 -2.64 -4.44 19.35
CA LYS A 122 -1.29 -4.31 19.92
C LYS A 122 -0.27 -4.16 18.80
N PHE A 123 0.25 -2.96 18.64
CA PHE A 123 1.29 -2.67 17.66
C PHE A 123 2.56 -3.46 17.94
N LYS A 124 3.10 -4.10 16.91
CA LYS A 124 4.43 -4.70 16.90
C LYS A 124 5.52 -3.64 16.77
N ASN A 125 5.22 -2.53 16.08
CA ASN A 125 6.18 -1.45 15.79
C ASN A 125 7.46 -1.96 15.08
N ALA A 126 7.30 -2.85 14.10
CA ALA A 126 8.41 -3.48 13.36
C ALA A 126 8.74 -2.77 12.03
N GLY A 127 8.25 -1.55 11.83
CA GLY A 127 8.26 -0.85 10.54
C GLY A 127 7.04 -1.23 9.67
N PHE A 128 7.06 -0.83 8.39
CA PHE A 128 6.04 -1.26 7.42
C PHE A 128 6.00 -2.79 7.31
N GLU A 129 4.83 -3.40 7.46
CA GLU A 129 4.58 -4.83 7.29
C GLU A 129 3.98 -5.11 5.90
N PHE A 130 2.95 -4.36 5.50
CA PHE A 130 2.12 -4.68 4.34
C PHE A 130 2.47 -3.86 3.10
N TYR A 131 2.62 -2.54 3.24
CA TYR A 131 2.90 -1.63 2.13
C TYR A 131 4.32 -1.06 2.21
N LYS A 132 5.29 -1.98 2.22
CA LYS A 132 6.71 -1.62 2.20
C LYS A 132 7.05 -0.87 0.92
N HIS A 133 7.60 0.33 1.08
CA HIS A 133 8.14 1.09 -0.04
C HIS A 133 9.49 0.52 -0.46
N PRO A 134 9.74 0.36 -1.78
CA PRO A 134 11.07 0.06 -2.29
C PRO A 134 12.12 1.05 -1.75
N PRO A 135 13.31 0.59 -1.32
CA PRO A 135 14.37 1.49 -0.95
C PRO A 135 14.85 2.26 -2.19
N ALA A 136 15.36 3.48 -1.99
CA ALA A 136 15.89 4.29 -3.09
C ALA A 136 17.03 3.58 -3.86
N SER A 137 17.81 2.74 -3.17
CA SER A 137 18.86 1.91 -3.78
C SER A 137 18.32 0.84 -4.76
N ALA A 138 17.03 0.54 -4.74
CA ALA A 138 16.38 -0.38 -5.68
C ALA A 138 15.68 0.35 -6.84
N TYR A 139 15.94 1.65 -7.03
CA TYR A 139 15.34 2.43 -8.11
C TYR A 139 15.58 1.78 -9.48
N ASP A 140 16.82 1.42 -9.81
CA ASP A 140 17.15 0.87 -11.13
C ASP A 140 16.57 -0.52 -11.37
N LEU A 141 16.50 -1.36 -10.34
CA LEU A 141 15.76 -2.62 -10.42
C LEU A 141 14.28 -2.38 -10.73
N ASN A 142 13.63 -1.44 -10.02
CA ASN A 142 12.22 -1.14 -10.26
C ASN A 142 12.00 -0.46 -11.62
N ARG A 143 12.97 0.32 -12.11
CA ARG A 143 12.95 0.91 -13.46
C ARG A 143 13.03 -0.16 -14.53
N LEU A 144 13.94 -1.13 -14.42
CA LEU A 144 14.02 -2.28 -15.33
C LEU A 144 12.70 -3.06 -15.38
N LEU A 145 12.14 -3.39 -14.22
CA LEU A 145 10.86 -4.10 -14.11
C LEU A 145 9.72 -3.29 -14.72
N PHE A 146 9.72 -1.98 -14.53
CA PHE A 146 8.72 -1.10 -15.15
C PHE A 146 8.82 -1.12 -16.68
N ASP A 147 10.02 -0.90 -17.22
CA ASP A 147 10.27 -0.81 -18.67
C ASP A 147 9.99 -2.13 -19.38
N LEU A 148 10.36 -3.27 -18.78
CA LEU A 148 10.09 -4.61 -19.31
C LEU A 148 8.60 -4.83 -19.64
N ARG A 149 7.70 -4.24 -18.85
CA ARG A 149 6.25 -4.40 -19.06
C ARG A 149 5.74 -3.69 -20.32
N GLN A 150 6.51 -2.75 -20.86
CA GLN A 150 6.13 -1.91 -21.99
C GLN A 150 7.00 -2.16 -23.24
N ASP A 151 8.13 -2.86 -23.09
CA ASP A 151 9.09 -3.08 -24.16
C ASP A 151 9.41 -4.57 -24.37
N PRO A 152 8.78 -5.21 -25.37
CA PRO A 152 9.10 -6.58 -25.76
C PRO A 152 10.54 -6.77 -26.26
N ALA A 153 11.17 -5.75 -26.86
CA ALA A 153 12.56 -5.84 -27.28
C ALA A 153 13.49 -5.91 -26.06
N LEU A 154 13.19 -5.14 -25.00
CA LEU A 154 13.90 -5.25 -23.72
C LEU A 154 13.71 -6.64 -23.09
N CYS A 155 12.50 -7.22 -23.14
CA CYS A 155 12.27 -8.60 -22.70
C CYS A 155 13.21 -9.58 -23.42
N GLN A 156 13.32 -9.46 -24.76
CA GLN A 156 14.22 -10.32 -25.54
C GLN A 156 15.69 -10.10 -25.14
N ARG A 157 16.13 -8.86 -24.96
CA ARG A 157 17.50 -8.53 -24.53
C ARG A 157 17.84 -9.13 -23.16
N VAL A 158 16.88 -9.11 -22.22
CA VAL A 158 17.06 -9.76 -20.90
C VAL A 158 17.24 -11.27 -21.04
N ILE A 159 16.46 -11.92 -21.91
CA ILE A 159 16.58 -13.35 -22.16
C ILE A 159 17.92 -13.69 -22.83
N ASP A 160 18.37 -12.87 -23.77
CA ASP A 160 19.58 -13.13 -24.55
C ASP A 160 20.86 -12.83 -23.75
N ASN A 161 20.87 -11.73 -22.98
CA ASN A 161 22.02 -11.29 -22.21
C ASN A 161 21.61 -10.37 -21.04
N LEU A 162 21.10 -10.98 -19.97
CA LEU A 162 20.76 -10.26 -18.73
C LEU A 162 21.94 -9.46 -18.18
N ASP A 163 23.17 -9.96 -18.30
CA ASP A 163 24.35 -9.31 -17.72
C ASP A 163 24.63 -7.94 -18.36
N ALA A 164 24.47 -7.83 -19.67
CA ALA A 164 24.59 -6.56 -20.38
C ALA A 164 23.48 -5.58 -19.99
N VAL A 165 22.23 -6.06 -19.87
CA VAL A 165 21.10 -5.22 -19.44
C VAL A 165 21.26 -4.78 -17.98
N ALA A 166 21.72 -5.67 -17.11
CA ALA A 166 21.98 -5.37 -15.71
C ALA A 166 23.05 -4.28 -15.55
N ALA A 167 24.11 -4.33 -16.37
CA ALA A 167 25.14 -3.29 -16.39
C ALA A 167 24.61 -1.95 -16.93
N GLU A 168 23.77 -1.95 -17.96
CA GLU A 168 23.13 -0.73 -18.49
C GLU A 168 22.21 -0.05 -17.47
N TYR A 169 21.43 -0.84 -16.74
CA TYR A 169 20.54 -0.31 -15.71
C TYR A 169 21.27 0.03 -14.42
N GLY A 170 22.50 -0.45 -14.22
CA GLY A 170 23.25 -0.22 -12.97
C GLY A 170 22.76 -1.08 -11.81
N LEU A 171 22.34 -2.32 -12.08
CA LEU A 171 21.88 -3.23 -11.04
C LEU A 171 23.03 -3.65 -10.11
N GLU A 172 22.77 -3.58 -8.80
CA GLU A 172 23.67 -4.12 -7.79
C GLU A 172 23.78 -5.65 -7.90
N PRO A 173 24.87 -6.28 -7.40
CA PRO A 173 25.09 -7.71 -7.53
C PRO A 173 23.91 -8.60 -7.07
N GLU A 174 23.30 -8.28 -5.92
CA GLU A 174 22.14 -9.02 -5.42
C GLU A 174 20.86 -8.77 -6.25
N GLN A 175 20.70 -7.57 -6.82
CA GLN A 175 19.58 -7.25 -7.71
C GLN A 175 19.71 -7.98 -9.05
N ARG A 176 20.92 -8.03 -9.60
CA ARG A 176 21.23 -8.82 -10.81
C ARG A 176 20.98 -10.30 -10.57
N LYS A 177 21.42 -10.84 -9.43
CA LYS A 177 21.16 -12.22 -9.03
C LYS A 177 19.66 -12.51 -8.92
N ALA A 178 18.87 -11.62 -8.33
CA ALA A 178 17.42 -11.75 -8.28
C ALA A 178 16.76 -11.65 -9.68
N ALA A 179 17.27 -10.74 -10.53
CA ALA A 179 16.79 -10.55 -11.90
C ALA A 179 17.01 -11.77 -12.81
N GLN A 180 17.93 -12.68 -12.46
CA GLN A 180 18.09 -13.97 -13.15
C GLN A 180 16.78 -14.77 -13.20
N GLY A 181 15.92 -14.60 -12.19
CA GLY A 181 14.58 -15.19 -12.18
C GLY A 181 13.70 -14.81 -13.38
N LEU A 182 13.93 -13.66 -14.03
CA LEU A 182 13.21 -13.23 -15.22
C LEU A 182 13.54 -14.10 -16.45
N VAL A 183 14.74 -14.68 -16.49
CA VAL A 183 15.17 -15.63 -17.53
C VAL A 183 14.71 -17.04 -17.14
N ASP A 184 15.02 -17.45 -15.92
CA ASP A 184 14.81 -18.81 -15.43
C ASP A 184 13.32 -19.22 -15.36
N VAL A 185 12.41 -18.23 -15.24
CA VAL A 185 10.97 -18.49 -15.19
C VAL A 185 10.45 -19.22 -16.44
N GLY A 186 11.19 -19.18 -17.56
CA GLY A 186 10.84 -19.92 -18.78
C GLY A 186 10.70 -21.44 -18.57
N GLY A 187 11.48 -22.01 -17.65
CA GLY A 187 11.42 -23.44 -17.31
C GLY A 187 10.44 -23.79 -16.20
N ALA A 188 9.71 -22.81 -15.66
CA ALA A 188 8.96 -22.99 -14.42
C ALA A 188 7.48 -23.31 -14.60
N LYS A 189 6.93 -24.10 -13.66
CA LYS A 189 5.48 -24.36 -13.56
C LYS A 189 4.73 -23.37 -12.68
N VAL A 190 5.41 -22.72 -11.74
CA VAL A 190 4.82 -21.80 -10.75
C VAL A 190 5.59 -20.48 -10.78
N LEU A 191 5.05 -19.51 -11.51
CA LEU A 191 5.71 -18.22 -11.80
C LEU A 191 5.86 -17.36 -10.53
N SER A 192 4.92 -17.45 -9.60
CA SER A 192 4.96 -16.66 -8.36
C SER A 192 6.18 -16.95 -7.48
N LYS A 193 6.89 -18.07 -7.69
CA LYS A 193 8.13 -18.39 -6.95
C LYS A 193 9.29 -17.45 -7.26
N PHE A 194 9.25 -16.72 -8.38
CA PHE A 194 10.29 -15.78 -8.78
C PHE A 194 10.05 -14.35 -8.25
N VAL A 195 8.90 -14.11 -7.60
CA VAL A 195 8.57 -12.79 -7.03
C VAL A 195 9.31 -12.53 -5.71
N PRO A 196 9.36 -13.45 -4.72
CA PRO A 196 10.02 -13.15 -3.45
C PRO A 196 11.50 -12.73 -3.57
N PRO A 197 12.36 -13.36 -4.39
CA PRO A 197 13.75 -12.90 -4.53
C PRO A 197 13.87 -11.48 -5.08
N LEU A 198 13.01 -11.09 -6.02
CA LEU A 198 12.96 -9.72 -6.54
C LEU A 198 12.54 -8.73 -5.44
N VAL A 199 11.55 -9.10 -4.63
CA VAL A 199 11.07 -8.27 -3.50
C VAL A 199 12.14 -8.14 -2.42
N GLU A 200 12.85 -9.22 -2.08
CA GLU A 200 13.99 -9.20 -1.16
C GLU A 200 15.12 -8.31 -1.67
N ALA A 201 15.33 -8.25 -3.00
CA ALA A 201 16.25 -7.32 -3.65
C ALA A 201 15.73 -5.86 -3.76
N GLY A 202 14.54 -5.58 -3.23
CA GLY A 202 13.95 -4.24 -3.15
C GLY A 202 12.93 -3.90 -4.24
N ALA A 203 12.49 -4.87 -5.06
CA ALA A 203 11.42 -4.64 -6.02
C ALA A 203 10.06 -4.46 -5.34
N HIS A 204 9.21 -3.60 -5.92
CA HIS A 204 7.81 -3.53 -5.55
C HIS A 204 7.09 -4.86 -5.88
N PRO A 205 6.35 -5.49 -4.94
CA PRO A 205 5.77 -6.83 -5.14
C PRO A 205 4.88 -6.95 -6.38
N LEU A 206 4.00 -5.98 -6.63
CA LEU A 206 3.16 -5.99 -7.82
C LEU A 206 3.97 -5.73 -9.11
N SER A 207 5.03 -4.92 -9.04
CA SER A 207 5.87 -4.65 -10.21
C SER A 207 6.63 -5.93 -10.61
N ALA A 208 7.21 -6.62 -9.62
CA ALA A 208 7.87 -7.90 -9.78
C ALA A 208 6.93 -8.97 -10.37
N LEU A 209 5.74 -9.16 -9.78
CA LEU A 209 4.76 -10.12 -10.30
C LEU A 209 4.38 -9.83 -11.75
N MET A 210 4.04 -8.57 -12.06
CA MET A 210 3.64 -8.20 -13.42
C MET A 210 4.77 -8.41 -14.43
N SER A 211 6.01 -8.07 -14.06
CA SER A 211 7.18 -8.24 -14.94
C SER A 211 7.47 -9.72 -15.23
N VAL A 212 7.39 -10.57 -14.20
CA VAL A 212 7.52 -12.03 -14.35
C VAL A 212 6.44 -12.58 -15.30
N LEU A 213 5.19 -12.14 -15.15
CA LEU A 213 4.10 -12.55 -16.03
C LEU A 213 4.30 -12.05 -17.48
N THR A 214 4.82 -10.83 -17.65
CA THR A 214 5.07 -10.26 -18.98
C THR A 214 6.17 -10.99 -19.73
N ILE A 215 7.31 -11.27 -19.09
CA ILE A 215 8.46 -11.88 -19.76
C ILE A 215 8.28 -13.39 -19.99
N TYR A 216 7.48 -14.07 -19.15
CA TYR A 216 7.33 -15.52 -19.16
C TYR A 216 7.02 -16.15 -20.53
N PRO A 217 6.08 -15.66 -21.36
CA PRO A 217 5.81 -16.28 -22.66
C PRO A 217 7.04 -16.30 -23.57
N MET A 218 7.87 -15.26 -23.52
CA MET A 218 9.11 -15.16 -24.29
C MET A 218 10.20 -16.05 -23.70
N SER A 219 10.41 -16.00 -22.38
CA SER A 219 11.38 -16.85 -21.68
C SER A 219 11.07 -18.33 -21.87
N LYS A 220 9.78 -18.72 -21.84
CA LYS A 220 9.35 -20.10 -22.06
C LYS A 220 9.66 -20.59 -23.47
N LYS A 221 9.38 -19.77 -24.49
CA LYS A 221 9.71 -20.09 -25.88
C LYS A 221 11.23 -20.27 -26.06
N ALA A 222 12.03 -19.40 -25.47
CA ALA A 222 13.49 -19.51 -25.51
C ALA A 222 13.99 -20.78 -24.80
N PHE A 223 13.43 -21.12 -23.64
CA PHE A 223 13.73 -22.35 -22.90
C PHE A 223 13.42 -23.60 -23.73
N GLU A 224 12.24 -23.69 -24.34
CA GLU A 224 11.84 -24.82 -25.19
C GLU A 224 12.78 -24.99 -26.40
N GLN A 225 13.23 -23.88 -27.00
CA GLN A 225 14.20 -23.90 -28.10
C GLN A 225 15.60 -24.37 -27.67
N GLN A 226 16.03 -24.03 -26.46
CA GLN A 226 17.30 -24.53 -25.91
C GLN A 226 17.21 -26.03 -25.60
N VAL A 227 16.12 -26.48 -25.00
CA VAL A 227 15.90 -27.92 -24.69
C VAL A 227 15.85 -28.76 -25.98
N THR A 228 15.28 -28.24 -27.07
CA THR A 228 15.19 -28.98 -28.34
C THR A 228 16.53 -29.06 -29.10
N LYS A 229 17.50 -28.19 -28.76
CA LYS A 229 18.84 -28.16 -29.38
C LYS A 229 19.87 -29.05 -28.68
N ASN A 230 19.56 -29.55 -27.48
CA ASN A 230 20.38 -30.45 -26.67
C ASN A 230 19.88 -31.89 -26.77
#